data_AF-A0A193QKG7-F1
#
_entry.id   AF-A0A193QKG7-F1
#
_cell.length_a   1.000
_cell.length_b   1.000
_cell.length_c   1.000
_cell.angle_alpha   90.00
_cell.angle_beta   90.00
_cell.angle_gamma   90.00
#
_symmetry.space_group_name_H-M   'P 1'
#
loop_
_entity.id
_entity.type
_entity.pdbx_description
1 polymer ?
#
loop_
_entity_poly.entity_id
_entity_poly.type
_entity_poly.pdbx_seq_one_letter_code
_entity_poly.pdbx_strand_id
1 'polypeptide(L)' 'MMKIEKPPMTVVPFANANCNAWDFGNGNVVYDFLTADRIAKAQGKILAQHRHRRFSESH' A
#
# COMPACT_ATOMS: atom_id res chain seq x y z
N MET A 1 12.17 12.28 -27.01
CA MET A 1 11.12 11.72 -26.12
C MET A 1 11.58 11.90 -24.69
N MET A 2 11.03 12.86 -23.96
CA MET A 2 11.29 12.97 -22.52
C MET A 2 10.54 11.83 -21.83
N LYS A 3 11.28 10.88 -21.22
CA LYS A 3 10.68 9.88 -20.35
C LYS A 3 10.21 10.63 -19.11
N ILE A 4 8.90 10.75 -18.93
CA ILE A 4 8.32 11.22 -17.69
C ILE A 4 8.61 10.11 -16.67
N GLU A 5 9.72 10.23 -15.96
CA GLU A 5 10.01 9.38 -14.80
C GLU A 5 8.96 9.73 -13.75
N LYS A 6 7.87 8.96 -13.74
CA LYS A 6 6.89 9.04 -12.66
C LYS A 6 7.66 8.80 -11.37
N PRO A 7 7.62 9.71 -10.38
CA PRO A 7 8.38 9.53 -9.15
C PRO A 7 8.03 8.17 -8.54
N PRO A 8 9.00 7.46 -7.95
CA PRO A 8 8.76 6.15 -7.36
C PRO A 8 7.63 6.28 -6.31
N MET A 9 6.48 5.67 -6.60
CA MET A 9 5.34 5.67 -5.66
C MET A 9 5.80 5.01 -4.36
N THR A 10 5.75 5.78 -3.27
CA THR A 10 6.13 5.28 -1.95
C THR A 10 5.09 4.29 -1.46
N VAL A 11 5.53 3.13 -0.96
CA VAL A 11 4.65 2.10 -0.41
C VAL A 11 4.49 2.32 1.09
N VAL A 12 3.25 2.31 1.57
CA VAL A 12 2.92 2.33 3.00
C VAL A 12 3.01 0.89 3.52
N PRO A 13 3.96 0.56 4.42
CA PRO A 13 4.13 -0.81 4.90
C PRO A 13 2.98 -1.23 5.82
N PHE A 14 2.86 -2.54 6.04
CA PHE A 14 1.99 -3.05 7.09
C PHE A 14 2.55 -2.68 8.47
N ALA A 15 1.67 -2.30 9.39
CA ALA A 15 2.04 -1.99 10.77
C ALA A 15 2.17 -3.25 11.65
N ASN A 16 1.73 -4.41 11.18
CA ASN A 16 1.78 -5.66 11.92
C ASN A 16 1.97 -6.89 11.02
N ALA A 17 2.32 -8.02 11.64
CA ALA A 17 2.54 -9.29 10.96
C ALA A 17 1.27 -9.90 10.36
N ASN A 18 0.09 -9.52 10.87
CA ASN A 18 -1.21 -10.00 10.36
C ASN A 18 -1.65 -9.23 9.11
N CYS A 19 -0.88 -8.22 8.68
CA CYS A 19 -1.13 -7.43 7.49
C CYS A 19 -2.54 -6.82 7.41
N ASN A 20 -3.11 -6.47 8.56
CA ASN A 20 -4.45 -5.87 8.66
C ASN A 20 -4.41 -4.40 9.13
N ALA A 21 -3.24 -3.78 9.09
CA ALA A 21 -3.05 -2.37 9.39
C ALA A 21 -1.86 -1.79 8.63
N TRP A 22 -1.88 -0.49 8.38
CA TRP A 22 -0.84 0.24 7.65
C TRP A 22 -0.24 1.35 8.51
N ASP A 23 1.09 1.47 8.46
CA ASP A 23 1.84 2.49 9.20
C ASP A 23 2.18 3.66 8.27
N PHE A 24 1.55 4.81 8.51
CA PHE A 24 1.80 6.04 7.75
C PHE A 24 2.97 6.86 8.31
N GLY A 25 3.62 6.39 9.38
CA GLY A 25 4.65 7.09 10.15
C GLY A 25 4.06 7.92 11.29
N ASN A 26 4.93 8.40 12.19
CA ASN A 26 4.57 9.26 13.32
C ASN A 26 3.53 8.65 14.29
N GLY A 27 3.43 7.33 14.37
CA GLY A 27 2.45 6.64 15.20
C GLY A 27 1.05 6.55 14.60
N ASN A 28 0.84 7.00 13.35
CA ASN A 28 -0.44 6.86 12.66
C ASN A 28 -0.57 5.49 12.00
N VAL A 29 -1.19 4.57 12.74
CA VAL A 29 -1.57 3.24 12.26
C VAL A 29 -3.04 3.20 11.93
N VAL A 30 -3.38 2.75 10.72
CA VAL A 30 -4.77 2.64 10.25
C VAL A 30 -5.10 1.18 9.98
N TYR A 31 -6.16 0.67 10.62
CA TYR A 31 -6.63 -0.72 10.48
C TYR A 31 -7.71 -0.87 9.39
N ASP A 32 -8.39 0.21 9.03
CA ASP A 32 -9.41 0.20 7.98
C ASP A 32 -8.79 0.42 6.59
N PHE A 33 -9.03 -0.53 5.67
CA PHE A 33 -8.48 -0.48 4.32
C PHE A 33 -8.96 0.74 3.53
N LEU A 34 -10.24 1.11 3.60
CA LEU A 34 -10.79 2.22 2.82
C LEU A 34 -10.22 3.56 3.27
N THR A 35 -10.07 3.73 4.59
CA THR A 35 -9.43 4.91 5.19
C THR A 35 -7.96 4.95 4.82
N ALA A 36 -7.23 3.84 4.94
CA ALA A 36 -5.82 3.76 4.56
C ALA A 36 -5.63 4.07 3.06
N ASP A 37 -6.48 3.54 2.17
CA ASP A 37 -6.39 3.76 0.73
C ASP A 37 -6.64 5.23 0.38
N ARG A 38 -7.61 5.86 1.03
CA ARG A 38 -7.88 7.30 0.87
C ARG A 38 -6.68 8.16 1.30
N ILE A 39 -6.09 7.86 2.46
CA ILE A 39 -4.93 8.60 2.97
C ILE A 39 -3.71 8.38 2.07
N ALA A 40 -3.47 7.13 1.64
CA ALA A 40 -2.37 6.81 0.74
C ALA A 40 -2.49 7.57 -0.58
N LYS A 41 -3.67 7.56 -1.21
CA LYS A 41 -3.95 8.32 -2.44
C LYS A 41 -3.75 9.82 -2.25
N ALA A 42 -4.21 10.39 -1.14
CA ALA A 42 -4.02 11.80 -0.82
C ALA A 42 -2.53 12.17 -0.67
N GLN A 43 -1.70 11.24 -0.22
CA GLN A 43 -0.25 11.42 -0.07
C GLN A 43 0.55 10.99 -1.32
N GLY A 44 -0.11 10.54 -2.41
CA GLY A 44 0.57 9.99 -3.59
C GLY A 44 1.29 8.65 -3.32
N LYS A 45 0.88 7.93 -2.29
CA LYS A 45 1.41 6.64 -1.85
C LYS A 45 0.48 5.49 -2.27
N ILE A 46 1.00 4.28 -2.21
CA ILE A 46 0.21 3.05 -2.38
C ILE A 46 0.32 2.19 -1.12
N LEU A 47 -0.74 1.47 -0.77
CA LEU A 47 -0.71 0.55 0.36
C LEU A 47 0.10 -0.70 0.00
N ALA A 48 0.85 -1.23 0.97
CA ALA A 48 1.30 -2.60 0.90
C ALA A 48 0.07 -3.50 0.79
N GLN A 49 0.04 -4.33 -0.25
CA GLN A 49 -0.98 -5.36 -0.42
C GLN A 49 -0.30 -6.70 -0.18
N HIS A 50 -1.00 -7.63 0.47
CA HIS A 50 -0.54 -9.01 0.47
C HIS A 50 -0.43 -9.44 -0.99
N ARG A 51 0.65 -10.14 -1.33
CA ARG A 51 0.70 -10.90 -2.57
C ARG A 51 -0.46 -11.89 -2.50
N HIS A 52 -1.63 -11.51 -3.04
CA HIS A 52 -2.68 -12.47 -3.33
C HIS A 52 -1.98 -13.50 -4.20
N ARG A 53 -1.78 -14.69 -3.65
CA ARG A 53 -1.38 -15.86 -4.43
C ARG A 53 -2.32 -15.83 -5.62
N ARG A 54 -1.77 -15.56 -6.82
CA ARG A 54 -2.55 -15.72 -8.05
C ARG A 54 -3.01 -17.17 -8.01
N PHE A 55 -4.27 -17.41 -7.69
CA PHE A 55 -4.94 -18.66 -8.03
C PHE A 55 -5.17 -18.69 -9.55
N SER A 56 -4.12 -18.43 -10.35
CA SER A 56 -4.14 -18.50 -11.81
C SER A 56 -3.11 -19.50 -12.34
N GLU A 57 -2.60 -20.39 -11.49
CA GLU A 57 -1.77 -21.53 -11.89
C GLU A 57 -2.33 -22.81 -11.26
N SER A 58 -3.66 -22.98 -11.30
CA SER A 58 -4.30 -24.26 -11.01
C SER A 58 -5.02 -24.72 -12.26
N HIS A 59 -4.29 -25.60 -12.98
CA HIS A 59 -4.66 -26.54 -14.04
C HIS A 59 -5.40 -26.02 -15.28
#